data_AF-A0A2R7MW43-F1
#
_entry.id   AF-A0A2R7MW43-F1
#
_cell.length_a   1.000
_cell.length_b   1.000
_cell.length_c   1.000
_cell.angle_alpha   90.00
_cell.angle_beta   90.00
_cell.angle_gamma   90.00
#
_symmetry.space_group_name_H-M   'P 1'
#
loop_
_entity.id
_entity.type
_entity.pdbx_description
1 polymer ?
#
loop_
_entity_poly.entity_id
_entity_poly.type
_entity_poly.pdbx_seq_one_letter_code
_entity_poly.pdbx_strand_id
1 'polypeptide(L)'
;DEATLTNAMALITVLKELNVENKKIVEKINLLKAVEMRLEAIEGIKGNIVINDSFNLDLDSLKTALQFLNEYNKSKKSLVLTDIVGVNSNAKELYEEVSELVNEQHFDSVFLIGNEISNFSELFKAKTYTFIDTKELIESKYLTELENQIILLKGARKFEIERLKDILELRKHDTVLEVNLNAILHNINYHKSLLKPGTKMMAMVKANAYGLGSYEVSEFLQHHHIDYLGVAYADEGVELRKKGITIPIIVMNPEQHSYQTIIEYNLEPEIYSFRVLDLFYEAVQKSGYDKKYPIHIKLETGMHRLGFKDFELDRLSETLSQKNVKVQSMFSHLSSSDMPEEKEFTLKQLEIFEKNSSYLTEKLGYAPIRHILNSAGITSYKDHQHDMVRIGIGMLGESADPEIQKQLRSVVSFKTVISQISTVENGESVGYSRKYKADHPTRIATIPVGYADGIPRLIGNQVGNVGVNKTLAPIVGNICMDMMMINVDNIPNVKEGDMVTVFNAKPSLKEFAGYCKTITYEVLTSISPRVKRIYIKD
;
A
#
# COMPACT_ATOMS: atom_id res chain seq x y z
N ASP A 1 10.68 10.52 -14.64
CA ASP A 1 10.00 9.95 -15.82
C ASP A 1 10.55 10.60 -17.10
N GLU A 2 10.19 10.08 -18.26
CA GLU A 2 10.68 10.53 -19.58
C GLU A 2 10.23 11.96 -19.92
N ALA A 3 9.05 12.37 -19.47
CA ALA A 3 8.54 13.74 -19.67
C ALA A 3 9.34 14.75 -18.84
N THR A 4 9.66 14.44 -17.58
CA THR A 4 10.55 15.26 -16.74
C THR A 4 11.93 15.44 -17.38
N LEU A 5 12.49 14.37 -17.96
CA LEU A 5 13.78 14.42 -18.65
C LEU A 5 13.73 15.30 -19.90
N THR A 6 12.66 15.17 -20.68
CA THR A 6 12.41 15.99 -21.87
C THR A 6 12.26 17.46 -21.52
N ASN A 7 11.49 17.78 -20.48
CA ASN A 7 11.28 19.14 -19.98
C ASN A 7 12.59 19.77 -19.47
N ALA A 8 13.40 19.01 -18.72
CA ALA A 8 14.70 19.47 -18.24
C ALA A 8 15.66 19.77 -19.40
N MET A 9 15.69 18.91 -20.44
CA MET A 9 16.51 19.12 -21.63
C MET A 9 16.05 20.33 -22.44
N ALA A 10 14.75 20.55 -22.59
CA ALA A 10 14.20 21.74 -23.23
C ALA A 10 14.62 23.02 -22.48
N LEU A 11 14.50 23.03 -21.14
CA LEU A 11 14.92 24.14 -20.29
C LEU A 11 16.42 24.46 -20.44
N ILE A 12 17.28 23.42 -20.37
CA ILE A 12 18.73 23.58 -20.55
C ILE A 12 19.04 24.20 -21.91
N THR A 13 18.35 23.75 -22.95
CA THR A 13 18.53 24.24 -24.33
C THR A 13 18.16 25.72 -24.44
N VAL A 14 17.03 26.14 -23.85
CA VAL A 14 16.61 27.54 -23.83
C VAL A 14 17.57 28.41 -23.02
N LEU A 15 17.99 27.97 -21.83
CA LEU A 15 18.95 28.71 -21.00
C LEU A 15 20.30 28.88 -21.70
N LYS A 16 20.68 27.90 -22.52
CA LYS A 16 21.87 27.96 -23.37
C LYS A 16 21.75 29.01 -24.47
N GLU A 17 20.62 29.06 -25.15
CA GLU A 17 20.34 30.06 -26.18
C GLU A 17 20.33 31.49 -25.59
N LEU A 18 19.86 31.62 -24.34
CA LEU A 18 19.88 32.88 -23.58
C LEU A 18 21.26 33.23 -22.98
N ASN A 19 22.33 32.51 -23.34
CA ASN A 19 23.71 32.72 -22.88
C ASN A 19 23.90 32.65 -21.35
N VAL A 20 23.09 31.84 -20.65
CA VAL A 20 23.31 31.58 -19.21
C VAL A 20 24.53 30.66 -19.04
N GLU A 21 25.45 31.03 -18.15
CA GLU A 21 26.65 30.24 -17.88
C GLU A 21 26.35 28.82 -17.37
N ASN A 22 27.10 27.83 -17.87
CA ASN A 22 27.00 26.43 -17.47
C ASN A 22 26.98 26.22 -15.96
N LYS A 23 27.87 26.92 -15.25
CA LYS A 23 28.00 26.80 -13.80
C LYS A 23 26.70 27.17 -13.09
N LYS A 24 26.03 28.22 -13.57
CA LYS A 24 24.76 28.72 -13.04
C LYS A 24 23.57 27.81 -13.41
N ILE A 25 23.58 27.23 -14.60
CA ILE A 25 22.57 26.24 -15.02
C ILE A 25 22.66 25.00 -14.13
N VAL A 26 23.86 24.44 -13.92
CA VAL A 26 24.09 23.27 -13.07
C VAL A 26 23.69 23.55 -11.62
N GLU A 27 24.07 24.72 -11.08
CA GLU A 27 23.66 25.14 -9.74
C GLU A 27 22.13 25.20 -9.62
N LYS A 28 21.43 25.82 -10.57
CA LYS A 28 19.97 25.93 -10.56
C LYS A 28 19.25 24.60 -10.74
N ILE A 29 19.75 23.72 -11.61
CA ILE A 29 19.20 22.37 -11.81
C ILE A 29 19.36 21.50 -10.57
N ASN A 30 20.52 21.57 -9.90
CA ASN A 30 20.75 20.85 -8.65
C ASN A 30 19.89 21.37 -7.48
N LEU A 31 19.37 22.59 -7.60
CA LEU A 31 18.41 23.19 -6.67
C LEU A 31 16.95 22.89 -7.03
N LEU A 32 16.68 22.29 -8.20
CA LEU A 32 15.33 21.83 -8.53
C LEU A 32 14.96 20.73 -7.55
N LYS A 33 14.02 21.05 -6.66
CA LYS A 33 13.33 20.06 -5.87
C LYS A 33 12.47 19.24 -6.82
N ALA A 34 12.41 17.93 -6.62
CA ALA A 34 11.40 17.11 -7.28
C ALA A 34 10.04 17.77 -7.04
N VAL A 35 9.26 17.97 -8.11
CA VAL A 35 7.89 18.41 -7.93
C VAL A 35 7.16 17.20 -7.35
N GLU A 36 6.78 17.28 -6.08
CA GLU A 36 5.81 16.35 -5.50
C GLU A 36 4.43 16.70 -6.09
N MET A 37 4.20 16.37 -7.37
CA MET A 37 2.86 16.37 -7.96
C MET A 37 2.07 15.15 -7.49
N ARG A 38 2.17 14.85 -6.19
CA ARG A 38 1.68 13.61 -5.62
C ARG A 38 0.41 13.90 -4.88
N LEU A 39 -0.64 13.34 -5.42
CA LEU A 39 -1.89 13.25 -4.71
C LEU A 39 -1.71 12.17 -3.63
N GLU A 40 -1.68 12.61 -2.37
CA GLU A 40 -1.44 11.72 -1.23
C GLU A 40 -2.69 11.62 -0.36
N ALA A 41 -2.95 10.44 0.18
CA ALA A 41 -3.96 10.23 1.22
C ALA A 41 -3.28 9.93 2.55
N ILE A 42 -3.66 10.67 3.59
CA ILE A 42 -3.14 10.50 4.96
C ILE A 42 -4.28 10.35 5.97
N GLU A 43 -3.97 9.69 7.08
CA GLU A 43 -4.89 9.59 8.21
C GLU A 43 -4.95 10.94 8.96
N GLY A 44 -6.14 11.52 8.98
CA GLY A 44 -6.44 12.76 9.69
C GLY A 44 -6.93 12.52 11.11
N ILE A 45 -6.92 13.56 11.93
CA ILE A 45 -7.54 13.55 13.25
C ILE A 45 -9.03 13.18 13.15
N LYS A 46 -9.58 12.59 14.22
CA LYS A 46 -11.02 12.27 14.34
C LYS A 46 -11.60 11.36 13.24
N GLY A 47 -10.79 10.40 12.77
CA GLY A 47 -11.23 9.38 11.80
C GLY A 47 -11.43 9.91 10.37
N ASN A 48 -10.86 11.10 10.09
CA ASN A 48 -10.87 11.70 8.76
C ASN A 48 -9.79 11.08 7.86
N ILE A 49 -10.01 11.15 6.55
CA ILE A 49 -8.98 10.92 5.52
C ILE A 49 -8.69 12.26 4.88
N VAL A 50 -7.44 12.69 4.87
CA VAL A 50 -7.03 13.94 4.22
C VAL A 50 -6.37 13.58 2.90
N ILE A 51 -6.94 14.04 1.80
CA ILE A 51 -6.35 13.94 0.47
C ILE A 51 -5.66 15.27 0.20
N ASN A 52 -4.33 15.27 0.06
CA ASN A 52 -3.55 16.47 -0.13
C ASN A 52 -3.05 16.61 -1.57
N ASP A 53 -3.46 17.70 -2.23
CA ASP A 53 -3.04 18.16 -3.55
C ASP A 53 -2.84 19.68 -3.53
N SER A 54 -1.89 20.12 -2.68
CA SER A 54 -1.66 21.53 -2.33
C SER A 54 -0.71 22.30 -3.27
N PHE A 55 -0.22 21.67 -4.34
CA PHE A 55 0.91 22.22 -5.11
C PHE A 55 0.53 22.84 -6.46
N ASN A 56 -0.54 22.36 -7.10
CA ASN A 56 -1.04 22.90 -8.37
C ASN A 56 -2.56 23.03 -8.32
N LEU A 57 -3.10 24.03 -9.02
CA LEU A 57 -4.54 24.14 -9.23
C LEU A 57 -4.83 24.69 -10.63
N ASP A 58 -5.40 23.81 -11.44
CA ASP A 58 -6.01 24.05 -12.75
C ASP A 58 -7.21 23.08 -12.90
N LEU A 59 -7.98 23.19 -13.98
CA LEU A 59 -9.15 22.35 -14.20
C LEU A 59 -8.82 20.86 -14.31
N ASP A 60 -7.73 20.49 -14.99
CA ASP A 60 -7.36 19.10 -15.23
C ASP A 60 -6.87 18.41 -13.95
N SER A 61 -6.06 19.11 -13.16
CA SER A 61 -5.60 18.65 -11.86
C SER A 61 -6.74 18.60 -10.83
N LEU A 62 -7.73 19.51 -10.90
CA LEU A 62 -8.95 19.39 -10.12
C LEU A 62 -9.75 18.14 -10.50
N LYS A 63 -9.96 17.88 -11.80
CA LYS A 63 -10.63 16.66 -12.28
C LYS A 63 -9.92 15.39 -11.77
N THR A 64 -8.60 15.37 -11.81
CA THR A 64 -7.78 14.27 -11.31
C THR A 64 -7.96 14.07 -9.79
N ALA A 65 -7.96 15.16 -9.02
CA ALA A 65 -8.17 15.10 -7.57
C ALA A 65 -9.57 14.61 -7.19
N LEU A 66 -10.61 15.04 -7.92
CA LEU A 66 -11.98 14.59 -7.70
C LEU A 66 -12.16 13.11 -8.10
N GLN A 67 -11.49 12.64 -9.15
CA GLN A 67 -11.47 11.22 -9.49
C GLN A 67 -10.84 10.38 -8.37
N PHE A 68 -9.71 10.81 -7.82
CA PHE A 68 -9.08 10.12 -6.70
C PHE A 68 -9.92 10.15 -5.43
N LEU A 69 -10.61 11.27 -5.15
CA LEU A 69 -11.56 11.37 -4.04
C LEU A 69 -12.63 10.27 -4.08
N ASN A 70 -13.10 9.91 -5.28
CA ASN A 70 -14.11 8.87 -5.45
C ASN A 70 -13.59 7.46 -5.23
N GLU A 71 -12.28 7.27 -5.06
CA GLU A 71 -11.68 6.01 -4.68
C GLU A 71 -11.76 5.73 -3.17
N TYR A 72 -12.34 6.65 -2.39
CA TYR A 72 -12.53 6.47 -0.96
C TYR A 72 -14.02 6.47 -0.61
N ASN A 73 -14.44 5.48 0.18
CA ASN A 73 -15.82 5.26 0.55
C ASN A 73 -16.11 5.80 1.96
N LYS A 74 -16.15 7.13 2.10
CA LYS A 74 -16.73 7.80 3.28
C LYS A 74 -18.06 8.45 2.90
N SER A 75 -19.01 8.38 3.83
CA SER A 75 -20.36 8.92 3.66
C SER A 75 -20.40 10.44 3.62
N LYS A 76 -19.34 11.11 4.08
CA LYS A 76 -19.23 12.58 4.11
C LYS A 76 -17.95 13.04 3.43
N LYS A 77 -18.03 14.18 2.74
CA LYS A 77 -16.93 14.79 1.98
C LYS A 77 -16.86 16.29 2.23
N SER A 78 -15.66 16.80 2.43
CA SER A 78 -15.37 18.23 2.48
C SER A 78 -14.26 18.60 1.49
N LEU A 79 -14.35 19.80 0.90
CA LEU A 79 -13.36 20.33 -0.04
C LEU A 79 -12.78 21.63 0.51
N VAL A 80 -11.47 21.78 0.47
CA VAL A 80 -10.78 23.07 0.55
C VAL A 80 -10.26 23.41 -0.85
N LEU A 81 -10.68 24.54 -1.39
CA LEU A 81 -10.34 25.00 -2.74
C LEU A 81 -9.85 26.44 -2.73
N THR A 82 -8.73 26.73 -3.38
CA THR A 82 -8.17 28.09 -3.47
C THR A 82 -8.52 28.79 -4.78
N ASP A 83 -8.17 30.08 -4.94
CA ASP A 83 -8.19 30.72 -6.27
C ASP A 83 -7.29 29.97 -7.26
N ILE A 84 -7.72 29.92 -8.52
CA ILE A 84 -6.92 29.47 -9.66
C ILE A 84 -6.03 30.64 -10.13
N VAL A 85 -4.72 30.42 -10.20
CA VAL A 85 -3.74 31.50 -10.49
C VAL A 85 -3.46 31.59 -11.98
N GLY A 86 -3.45 32.82 -12.53
CA GLY A 86 -3.02 33.07 -13.91
C GLY A 86 -4.14 33.14 -14.95
N VAL A 87 -5.40 33.27 -14.51
CA VAL A 87 -6.58 33.32 -15.38
C VAL A 87 -6.99 34.78 -15.59
N ASN A 88 -6.43 35.43 -16.61
CA ASN A 88 -6.59 36.88 -16.77
C ASN A 88 -7.75 37.31 -17.70
N SER A 89 -8.59 36.42 -18.23
CA SER A 89 -9.66 36.85 -19.17
C SER A 89 -11.06 36.25 -19.05
N ASN A 90 -11.32 35.15 -18.32
CA ASN A 90 -12.68 34.56 -18.22
C ASN A 90 -12.94 33.90 -16.84
N ALA A 91 -12.78 34.65 -15.74
CA ALA A 91 -12.95 34.10 -14.38
C ALA A 91 -14.37 33.51 -14.14
N LYS A 92 -15.41 34.14 -14.70
CA LYS A 92 -16.79 33.67 -14.54
C LYS A 92 -17.01 32.28 -15.17
N GLU A 93 -16.65 32.11 -16.44
CA GLU A 93 -16.77 30.82 -17.13
C GLU A 93 -15.97 29.72 -16.43
N LEU A 94 -14.75 30.06 -15.98
CA LEU A 94 -13.91 29.13 -15.24
C LEU A 94 -14.56 28.66 -13.94
N TYR A 95 -15.03 29.58 -13.09
CA TYR A 95 -15.61 29.21 -11.80
C TYR A 95 -17.00 28.57 -11.95
N GLU A 96 -17.72 28.83 -13.05
CA GLU A 96 -18.89 28.05 -13.45
C GLU A 96 -18.49 26.58 -13.71
N GLU A 97 -17.49 26.30 -14.56
CA GLU A 97 -17.01 24.93 -14.81
C GLU A 97 -16.48 24.26 -13.52
N VAL A 98 -15.69 24.98 -12.71
CA VAL A 98 -15.21 24.48 -11.41
C VAL A 98 -16.37 24.10 -10.49
N SER A 99 -17.39 24.97 -10.39
CA SER A 99 -18.53 24.71 -9.53
C SER A 99 -19.34 23.50 -10.00
N GLU A 100 -19.50 23.30 -11.31
CA GLU A 100 -20.17 22.14 -11.88
C GLU A 100 -19.46 20.84 -11.47
N LEU A 101 -18.14 20.78 -11.70
CA LEU A 101 -17.31 19.62 -11.32
C LEU A 101 -17.38 19.31 -9.83
N VAL A 102 -17.33 20.34 -8.97
CA VAL A 102 -17.41 20.19 -7.51
C VAL A 102 -18.80 19.73 -7.08
N ASN A 103 -19.85 20.31 -7.68
CA ASN A 103 -21.24 19.97 -7.35
C ASN A 103 -21.60 18.53 -7.73
N GLU A 104 -21.01 17.98 -8.79
CA GLU A 104 -21.15 16.57 -9.19
C GLU A 104 -20.62 15.59 -8.13
N GLN A 105 -19.66 16.01 -7.28
CA GLN A 105 -19.09 15.13 -6.26
C GLN A 105 -19.90 15.05 -4.97
N HIS A 106 -20.95 15.88 -4.84
CA HIS A 106 -21.85 15.93 -3.69
C HIS A 106 -21.12 16.15 -2.34
N PHE A 107 -20.28 17.17 -2.26
CA PHE A 107 -19.65 17.55 -0.99
C PHE A 107 -20.68 18.03 0.06
N ASP A 108 -20.46 17.70 1.32
CA ASP A 108 -21.22 18.25 2.46
C ASP A 108 -20.80 19.70 2.74
N SER A 109 -19.49 19.97 2.67
CA SER A 109 -18.90 21.28 2.99
C SER A 109 -17.85 21.69 1.96
N VAL A 110 -17.81 22.97 1.60
CA VAL A 110 -16.78 23.55 0.72
C VAL A 110 -16.19 24.78 1.41
N PHE A 111 -14.86 24.81 1.52
CA PHE A 111 -14.08 25.90 2.11
C PHE A 111 -13.29 26.58 1.00
N LEU A 112 -13.66 27.81 0.64
CA LEU A 112 -13.08 28.59 -0.44
C LEU A 112 -12.05 29.56 0.12
N ILE A 113 -10.83 29.57 -0.42
CA ILE A 113 -9.74 30.45 0.03
C ILE A 113 -9.30 31.35 -1.13
N GLY A 114 -9.47 32.66 -0.96
CA GLY A 114 -9.06 33.66 -1.94
C GLY A 114 -10.19 34.56 -2.38
N ASN A 115 -9.82 35.73 -2.88
CA ASN A 115 -10.77 36.82 -3.14
C ASN A 115 -11.61 36.57 -4.40
N GLU A 116 -11.08 35.87 -5.40
CA GLU A 116 -11.79 35.67 -6.66
C GLU A 116 -12.85 34.58 -6.52
N ILE A 117 -12.44 33.39 -6.07
CA ILE A 117 -13.31 32.22 -5.89
C ILE A 117 -14.43 32.49 -4.88
N SER A 118 -14.15 33.29 -3.86
CA SER A 118 -15.15 33.67 -2.85
C SER A 118 -16.31 34.49 -3.42
N ASN A 119 -16.11 35.21 -4.52
CA ASN A 119 -17.20 35.93 -5.21
C ASN A 119 -18.19 34.99 -5.90
N PHE A 120 -17.81 33.72 -6.09
CA PHE A 120 -18.61 32.70 -6.76
C PHE A 120 -19.15 31.64 -5.77
N SER A 121 -19.17 31.93 -4.47
CA SER A 121 -19.63 30.99 -3.43
C SER A 121 -21.04 30.45 -3.66
N GLU A 122 -21.92 31.26 -4.25
CA GLU A 122 -23.31 30.91 -4.56
C GLU A 122 -23.45 29.83 -5.65
N LEU A 123 -22.40 29.57 -6.44
CA LEU A 123 -22.41 28.51 -7.45
C LEU A 123 -22.27 27.10 -6.84
N PHE A 124 -21.78 27.01 -5.61
CA PHE A 124 -21.56 25.74 -4.92
C PHE A 124 -22.79 25.35 -4.10
N LYS A 125 -23.35 24.16 -4.39
CA LYS A 125 -24.56 23.63 -3.74
C LYS A 125 -24.33 23.14 -2.30
N ALA A 126 -23.08 22.81 -1.97
CA ALA A 126 -22.68 22.35 -0.65
C ALA A 126 -22.75 23.48 0.39
N LYS A 127 -22.53 23.15 1.67
CA LYS A 127 -22.39 24.18 2.70
C LYS A 127 -21.06 24.92 2.52
N THR A 128 -21.13 26.13 1.96
CA THR A 128 -19.94 26.90 1.57
C THR A 128 -19.49 27.88 2.65
N TYR A 129 -18.18 27.96 2.85
CA TYR A 129 -17.49 28.89 3.74
C TYR A 129 -16.38 29.60 2.96
N THR A 130 -16.21 30.90 3.16
CA THR A 130 -15.20 31.70 2.43
C THR A 130 -14.17 32.28 3.40
N PHE A 131 -12.92 32.35 2.94
CA PHE A 131 -11.77 32.85 3.70
C PHE A 131 -10.86 33.65 2.77
N ILE A 132 -10.24 34.69 3.31
CA ILE A 132 -9.28 35.52 2.58
C ILE A 132 -7.99 34.74 2.35
N ASP A 133 -7.54 34.01 3.38
CA ASP A 133 -6.31 33.23 3.35
C ASP A 133 -6.42 31.95 4.21
N THR A 134 -5.39 31.12 4.10
CA THR A 134 -5.28 29.86 4.85
C THR A 134 -5.23 30.09 6.36
N LYS A 135 -4.71 31.22 6.83
CA LYS A 135 -4.59 31.51 8.26
C LYS A 135 -5.96 31.74 8.88
N GLU A 136 -6.83 32.48 8.22
CA GLU A 136 -8.21 32.71 8.65
C GLU A 136 -8.99 31.39 8.79
N LEU A 137 -8.83 30.48 7.83
CA LEU A 137 -9.42 29.15 7.90
C LEU A 137 -8.91 28.34 9.10
N ILE A 138 -7.59 28.37 9.37
CA ILE A 138 -6.99 27.70 10.54
C ILE A 138 -7.58 28.26 11.84
N GLU A 139 -7.70 29.58 11.96
CA GLU A 139 -8.21 30.25 13.18
C GLU A 139 -9.70 29.96 13.42
N SER A 140 -10.48 29.72 12.36
CA SER A 140 -11.91 29.38 12.45
C SER A 140 -12.20 28.04 13.12
N LYS A 141 -11.22 27.13 13.16
CA LYS A 141 -11.31 25.74 13.66
C LYS A 141 -12.30 24.82 12.94
N TYR A 142 -13.05 25.28 11.94
CA TYR A 142 -14.05 24.46 11.26
C TYR A 142 -13.50 23.13 10.74
N LEU A 143 -12.31 23.15 10.15
CA LEU A 143 -11.64 21.94 9.64
C LEU A 143 -11.32 20.92 10.75
N THR A 144 -10.93 21.37 11.94
CA THR A 144 -10.57 20.48 13.07
C THR A 144 -11.78 19.90 13.80
N GLU A 145 -12.97 20.44 13.54
CA GLU A 145 -14.25 19.95 14.07
C GLU A 145 -14.89 18.87 13.20
N LEU A 146 -14.42 18.72 11.96
CA LEU A 146 -14.86 17.66 11.05
C LEU A 146 -14.51 16.27 11.60
N GLU A 147 -15.45 15.32 11.48
CA GLU A 147 -15.25 13.94 11.95
C GLU A 147 -15.72 12.92 10.92
N ASN A 148 -15.00 11.80 10.83
CA ASN A 148 -15.32 10.64 10.00
C ASN A 148 -15.63 10.95 8.51
N GLN A 149 -14.91 11.89 7.89
CA GLN A 149 -15.13 12.28 6.50
C GLN A 149 -13.83 12.35 5.69
N ILE A 150 -13.96 12.46 4.36
CA ILE A 150 -12.81 12.78 3.50
C ILE A 150 -12.69 14.30 3.37
N ILE A 151 -11.47 14.83 3.51
CA ILE A 151 -11.15 16.25 3.32
C ILE A 151 -10.17 16.34 2.16
N LEU A 152 -10.61 16.88 1.02
CA LEU A 152 -9.74 17.15 -0.13
C LEU A 152 -9.15 18.56 0.00
N LEU A 153 -7.83 18.66 0.09
CA LEU A 153 -7.08 19.91 0.06
C LEU A 153 -6.56 20.13 -1.37
N LYS A 154 -7.15 21.08 -2.09
CA LYS A 154 -6.81 21.34 -3.49
C LYS A 154 -6.54 22.82 -3.71
N GLY A 155 -5.33 23.17 -4.11
CA GLY A 155 -4.96 24.59 -4.11
C GLY A 155 -3.65 24.92 -4.79
N ALA A 156 -3.54 26.18 -5.17
CA ALA A 156 -2.31 26.72 -5.72
C ALA A 156 -1.31 27.00 -4.59
N ARG A 157 -0.04 26.68 -4.86
CA ARG A 157 1.08 26.82 -3.91
C ARG A 157 1.18 28.18 -3.22
N LYS A 158 0.75 29.28 -3.85
CA LYS A 158 0.82 30.63 -3.27
C LYS A 158 -0.01 30.79 -1.99
N PHE A 159 -0.99 29.92 -1.76
CA PHE A 159 -1.87 29.96 -0.60
C PHE A 159 -1.34 29.15 0.60
N GLU A 160 -0.26 28.39 0.44
CA GLU A 160 0.35 27.60 1.52
C GLU A 160 -0.65 26.64 2.20
N ILE A 161 -1.63 26.09 1.46
CA ILE A 161 -2.65 25.20 2.04
C ILE A 161 -2.08 23.86 2.54
N GLU A 162 -0.81 23.56 2.23
CA GLU A 162 -0.07 22.49 2.90
C GLU A 162 -0.03 22.66 4.43
N ARG A 163 -0.18 23.88 4.96
CA ARG A 163 -0.29 24.13 6.40
C ARG A 163 -1.58 23.56 7.01
N LEU A 164 -2.63 23.38 6.20
CA LEU A 164 -3.87 22.72 6.61
C LEU A 164 -3.65 21.23 6.83
N LYS A 165 -2.78 20.61 6.02
CA LYS A 165 -2.33 19.22 6.24
C LYS A 165 -1.76 19.09 7.65
N ASP A 166 -0.86 19.97 8.06
CA ASP A 166 -0.19 19.90 9.37
C ASP A 166 -1.12 19.99 10.59
N ILE A 167 -2.30 20.62 10.46
CA ILE A 167 -3.29 20.71 11.55
C ILE A 167 -4.33 19.59 11.51
N LEU A 168 -4.56 19.02 10.32
CA LEU A 168 -5.51 17.93 10.11
C LEU A 168 -4.84 16.56 10.30
N GLU A 169 -3.54 16.48 10.15
CA GLU A 169 -2.76 15.25 10.20
C GLU A 169 -2.66 14.67 11.62
N LEU A 170 -2.92 13.36 11.75
CA LEU A 170 -2.88 12.67 13.04
C LEU A 170 -1.44 12.44 13.57
N ARG A 171 -0.45 12.28 12.69
CA ARG A 171 0.92 11.83 13.06
C ARG A 171 2.04 12.57 12.33
N LYS A 172 2.70 13.51 13.01
CA LYS A 172 3.77 14.38 12.46
C LYS A 172 5.18 13.76 12.41
N HIS A 173 5.32 12.48 12.09
CA HIS A 173 6.64 11.83 12.08
C HIS A 173 7.31 11.96 10.70
N ASP A 174 8.59 12.38 10.67
CA ASP A 174 9.42 12.43 9.45
C ASP A 174 9.75 11.01 8.91
N THR A 175 9.58 10.00 9.75
CA THR A 175 9.77 8.59 9.41
C THR A 175 8.48 8.02 8.82
N VAL A 176 8.52 7.68 7.53
CA VAL A 176 7.34 7.30 6.74
C VAL A 176 7.59 6.07 5.88
N LEU A 177 6.59 5.19 5.78
CA LEU A 177 6.51 4.12 4.81
C LEU A 177 5.59 4.56 3.67
N GLU A 178 6.17 4.96 2.54
CA GLU A 178 5.41 5.26 1.33
C GLU A 178 4.98 3.97 0.62
N VAL A 179 3.73 3.92 0.19
CA VAL A 179 3.11 2.81 -0.55
C VAL A 179 2.57 3.36 -1.87
N ASN A 180 3.13 2.91 -3.00
CA ASN A 180 2.70 3.33 -4.33
C ASN A 180 1.59 2.42 -4.85
N LEU A 181 0.35 2.93 -4.87
CA LEU A 181 -0.83 2.20 -5.30
C LEU A 181 -0.81 1.92 -6.82
N ASN A 182 -0.25 2.82 -7.62
CA ASN A 182 -0.09 2.59 -9.06
C ASN A 182 0.94 1.49 -9.37
N ALA A 183 1.99 1.35 -8.55
CA ALA A 183 2.92 0.23 -8.66
C ALA A 183 2.22 -1.10 -8.35
N ILE A 184 1.38 -1.15 -7.30
CA ILE A 184 0.54 -2.32 -6.99
C ILE A 184 -0.34 -2.69 -8.19
N LEU A 185 -1.07 -1.71 -8.75
CA LEU A 185 -1.95 -1.94 -9.89
C LEU A 185 -1.18 -2.40 -11.13
N HIS A 186 -0.04 -1.76 -11.44
CA HIS A 186 0.85 -2.16 -12.53
C HIS A 186 1.30 -3.62 -12.37
N ASN A 187 1.76 -3.98 -11.18
CA ASN A 187 2.22 -5.33 -10.89
C ASN A 187 1.09 -6.36 -11.03
N ILE A 188 -0.10 -6.06 -10.51
CA ILE A 188 -1.30 -6.91 -10.70
C ILE A 188 -1.62 -7.07 -12.18
N ASN A 189 -1.64 -5.97 -12.94
CA ASN A 189 -1.98 -5.99 -14.36
C ASN A 189 -0.94 -6.78 -15.18
N TYR A 190 0.34 -6.66 -14.84
CA TYR A 190 1.38 -7.50 -15.44
C TYR A 190 1.10 -8.98 -15.19
N HIS A 191 0.79 -9.38 -13.95
CA HIS A 191 0.44 -10.78 -13.66
C HIS A 191 -0.85 -11.22 -14.34
N LYS A 192 -1.88 -10.35 -14.41
CA LYS A 192 -3.11 -10.62 -15.16
C LYS A 192 -2.84 -10.85 -16.65
N SER A 193 -1.87 -10.16 -17.23
CA SER A 193 -1.49 -10.34 -18.65
C SER A 193 -0.91 -11.72 -18.97
N LEU A 194 -0.45 -12.45 -17.95
CA LEU A 194 0.05 -13.83 -18.08
C LEU A 194 -1.08 -14.87 -18.04
N LEU A 195 -2.30 -14.47 -17.68
CA LEU A 195 -3.44 -15.36 -17.47
C LEU A 195 -4.32 -15.49 -18.72
N LYS A 196 -5.11 -16.57 -18.80
CA LYS A 196 -6.14 -16.68 -19.85
C LYS A 196 -7.29 -15.71 -19.53
N PRO A 197 -7.99 -15.19 -20.56
CA PRO A 197 -9.21 -14.41 -20.36
C PRO A 197 -10.20 -15.15 -19.45
N GLY A 198 -10.76 -14.44 -18.47
CA GLY A 198 -11.74 -14.98 -17.52
C GLY A 198 -11.16 -15.63 -16.26
N THR A 199 -9.85 -15.89 -16.19
CA THR A 199 -9.21 -16.34 -14.94
C THR A 199 -9.27 -15.21 -13.90
N LYS A 200 -9.88 -15.52 -12.75
CA LYS A 200 -10.04 -14.57 -11.64
C LYS A 200 -8.74 -14.34 -10.89
N MET A 201 -8.65 -13.24 -10.17
CA MET A 201 -7.51 -12.95 -9.31
C MET A 201 -7.95 -12.58 -7.89
N MET A 202 -7.35 -13.28 -6.93
CA MET A 202 -7.47 -12.99 -5.51
C MET A 202 -6.22 -12.26 -5.02
N ALA A 203 -6.39 -11.08 -4.42
CA ALA A 203 -5.32 -10.38 -3.74
C ALA A 203 -5.23 -10.82 -2.27
N MET A 204 -4.05 -11.25 -1.86
CA MET A 204 -3.79 -11.60 -0.46
C MET A 204 -3.46 -10.33 0.32
N VAL A 205 -4.31 -9.94 1.27
CA VAL A 205 -4.19 -8.71 2.08
C VAL A 205 -4.07 -8.99 3.59
N LYS A 206 -3.74 -10.24 3.94
CA LYS A 206 -3.45 -10.68 5.32
C LYS A 206 -2.30 -9.90 5.97
N ALA A 207 -2.24 -9.91 7.29
CA ALA A 207 -1.24 -9.23 8.10
C ALA A 207 -1.13 -7.73 7.76
N ASN A 208 -2.28 -7.04 7.76
CA ASN A 208 -2.39 -5.63 7.38
C ASN A 208 -1.87 -5.33 5.96
N ALA A 209 -2.25 -6.15 4.98
CA ALA A 209 -1.68 -6.15 3.62
C ALA A 209 -0.14 -6.23 3.62
N TYR A 210 0.43 -7.16 4.37
CA TYR A 210 1.88 -7.28 4.60
C TYR A 210 2.51 -6.02 5.21
N GLY A 211 1.82 -5.38 6.16
CA GLY A 211 2.29 -4.18 6.86
C GLY A 211 2.04 -2.85 6.13
N LEU A 212 1.40 -2.88 4.96
CA LEU A 212 1.14 -1.71 4.12
C LEU A 212 -0.12 -0.92 4.50
N GLY A 213 -1.07 -1.56 5.18
CA GLY A 213 -2.40 -1.01 5.44
C GLY A 213 -3.49 -1.80 4.69
N SER A 214 -4.24 -2.61 5.42
CA SER A 214 -5.24 -3.52 4.85
C SER A 214 -6.35 -2.77 4.14
N TYR A 215 -6.87 -1.70 4.74
CA TYR A 215 -8.02 -0.98 4.22
C TYR A 215 -7.71 -0.24 2.92
N GLU A 216 -6.70 0.65 2.92
CA GLU A 216 -6.41 1.51 1.78
C GLU A 216 -6.01 0.68 0.54
N VAL A 217 -5.24 -0.40 0.74
CA VAL A 217 -4.93 -1.34 -0.35
C VAL A 217 -6.19 -2.08 -0.81
N SER A 218 -7.01 -2.59 0.11
CA SER A 218 -8.22 -3.35 -0.27
C SER A 218 -9.26 -2.51 -0.99
N GLU A 219 -9.46 -1.27 -0.55
CA GLU A 219 -10.39 -0.31 -1.15
C GLU A 219 -9.95 0.06 -2.57
N PHE A 220 -8.67 0.38 -2.74
CA PHE A 220 -8.08 0.64 -4.04
C PHE A 220 -8.25 -0.55 -5.00
N LEU A 221 -7.96 -1.77 -4.52
CA LEU A 221 -8.11 -2.98 -5.33
C LEU A 221 -9.57 -3.31 -5.67
N GLN A 222 -10.51 -3.02 -4.78
CA GLN A 222 -11.95 -3.14 -5.04
C GLN A 222 -12.38 -2.20 -6.18
N HIS A 223 -11.94 -0.94 -6.16
CA HIS A 223 -12.23 0.01 -7.23
C HIS A 223 -11.60 -0.39 -8.57
N HIS A 224 -10.47 -1.09 -8.54
CA HIS A 224 -9.86 -1.72 -9.72
C HIS A 224 -10.34 -3.15 -9.99
N HIS A 225 -11.51 -3.52 -9.47
CA HIS A 225 -12.22 -4.76 -9.78
C HIS A 225 -11.39 -6.03 -9.56
N ILE A 226 -10.67 -6.13 -8.43
CA ILE A 226 -10.13 -7.41 -7.97
C ILE A 226 -11.31 -8.36 -7.64
N ASP A 227 -11.19 -9.65 -7.99
CA ASP A 227 -12.32 -10.59 -7.84
C ASP A 227 -12.56 -10.99 -6.37
N TYR A 228 -11.47 -11.12 -5.60
CA TYR A 228 -11.48 -11.66 -4.25
C TYR A 228 -10.36 -11.04 -3.39
N LEU A 229 -10.58 -10.98 -2.08
CA LEU A 229 -9.53 -10.75 -1.09
C LEU A 229 -9.30 -12.00 -0.24
N GLY A 230 -8.06 -12.19 0.23
CA GLY A 230 -7.71 -13.22 1.21
C GLY A 230 -7.09 -12.61 2.47
N VAL A 231 -7.70 -12.86 3.62
CA VAL A 231 -7.22 -12.45 4.96
C VAL A 231 -6.81 -13.68 5.78
N ALA A 232 -6.00 -13.49 6.82
CA ALA A 232 -5.61 -14.59 7.70
C ALA A 232 -6.72 -14.94 8.69
N TYR A 233 -7.26 -13.93 9.37
CA TYR A 233 -8.21 -14.08 10.48
C TYR A 233 -9.53 -13.34 10.21
N ALA A 234 -10.57 -13.72 10.93
CA ALA A 234 -11.90 -13.10 10.78
C ALA A 234 -11.85 -11.60 11.09
N ASP A 235 -11.11 -11.18 12.13
CA ASP A 235 -11.03 -9.78 12.55
C ASP A 235 -10.50 -8.85 11.45
N GLU A 236 -9.50 -9.30 10.68
CA GLU A 236 -9.01 -8.55 9.50
C GLU A 236 -10.14 -8.34 8.47
N GLY A 237 -10.94 -9.37 8.22
CA GLY A 237 -12.10 -9.27 7.31
C GLY A 237 -13.21 -8.38 7.86
N VAL A 238 -13.46 -8.41 9.16
CA VAL A 238 -14.44 -7.56 9.85
C VAL A 238 -14.06 -6.09 9.75
N GLU A 239 -12.79 -5.76 9.95
CA GLU A 239 -12.30 -4.39 9.79
C GLU A 239 -12.53 -3.87 8.37
N LEU A 240 -12.24 -4.68 7.35
CA LEU A 240 -12.50 -4.33 5.96
C LEU A 240 -14.00 -4.12 5.69
N ARG A 241 -14.86 -5.01 6.20
CA ARG A 241 -16.33 -4.90 6.05
C ARG A 241 -16.86 -3.64 6.71
N LYS A 242 -16.44 -3.33 7.94
CA LYS A 242 -16.83 -2.10 8.66
C LYS A 242 -16.43 -0.82 7.92
N LYS A 243 -15.38 -0.89 7.11
CA LYS A 243 -14.90 0.22 6.28
C LYS A 243 -15.44 0.18 4.84
N GLY A 244 -16.45 -0.64 4.55
CA GLY A 244 -17.18 -0.57 3.27
C GLY A 244 -16.63 -1.46 2.14
N ILE A 245 -15.73 -2.40 2.43
CA ILE A 245 -15.32 -3.42 1.44
C ILE A 245 -16.45 -4.42 1.25
N THR A 246 -16.91 -4.60 0.01
CA THR A 246 -18.05 -5.44 -0.37
C THR A 246 -17.65 -6.66 -1.19
N ILE A 247 -16.47 -6.66 -1.82
CA ILE A 247 -15.98 -7.83 -2.56
C ILE A 247 -15.82 -9.07 -1.65
N PRO A 248 -15.94 -10.29 -2.20
CA PRO A 248 -15.79 -11.52 -1.41
C PRO A 248 -14.43 -11.59 -0.69
N ILE A 249 -14.45 -12.01 0.58
CA ILE A 249 -13.26 -12.11 1.44
C ILE A 249 -13.16 -13.54 1.98
N ILE A 250 -12.05 -14.23 1.68
CA ILE A 250 -11.75 -15.53 2.25
C ILE A 250 -10.97 -15.38 3.56
N VAL A 251 -11.41 -16.05 4.61
CA VAL A 251 -10.68 -16.20 5.88
C VAL A 251 -9.91 -17.52 5.86
N MET A 252 -8.58 -17.43 5.80
CA MET A 252 -7.69 -18.60 5.63
C MET A 252 -7.53 -19.43 6.90
N ASN A 253 -7.71 -18.85 8.08
CA ASN A 253 -7.65 -19.54 9.36
C ASN A 253 -8.89 -19.24 10.22
N PRO A 254 -10.05 -19.85 9.92
CA PRO A 254 -11.27 -19.61 10.67
C PRO A 254 -11.22 -20.34 12.02
N GLU A 255 -11.24 -19.57 13.10
CA GLU A 255 -11.20 -20.09 14.47
C GLU A 255 -12.61 -20.25 15.04
N GLN A 256 -12.84 -21.28 15.86
CA GLN A 256 -14.18 -21.64 16.32
C GLN A 256 -14.97 -20.49 16.97
N HIS A 257 -14.30 -19.65 17.76
CA HIS A 257 -14.93 -18.52 18.43
C HIS A 257 -15.32 -17.38 17.46
N SER A 258 -14.76 -17.38 16.24
CA SER A 258 -15.00 -16.37 15.20
C SER A 258 -16.10 -16.75 14.20
N TYR A 259 -16.66 -17.96 14.26
CA TYR A 259 -17.64 -18.44 13.27
C TYR A 259 -18.89 -17.57 13.19
N GLN A 260 -19.41 -17.13 14.33
CA GLN A 260 -20.55 -16.21 14.36
C GLN A 260 -20.21 -14.89 13.65
N THR A 261 -19.02 -14.36 13.89
CA THR A 261 -18.50 -13.13 13.27
C THR A 261 -18.32 -13.30 11.77
N ILE A 262 -17.79 -14.43 11.30
CA ILE A 262 -17.68 -14.76 9.88
C ILE A 262 -19.06 -14.69 9.20
N ILE A 263 -20.08 -15.26 9.83
CA ILE A 263 -21.46 -15.25 9.33
C ILE A 263 -22.04 -13.83 9.31
N GLU A 264 -21.95 -13.11 10.43
CA GLU A 264 -22.48 -11.74 10.58
C GLU A 264 -21.91 -10.76 9.55
N TYR A 265 -20.61 -10.88 9.24
CA TYR A 265 -19.90 -9.98 8.32
C TYR A 265 -19.79 -10.53 6.89
N ASN A 266 -20.50 -11.61 6.55
CA ASN A 266 -20.48 -12.24 5.22
C ASN A 266 -19.04 -12.49 4.71
N LEU A 267 -18.26 -13.20 5.51
CA LEU A 267 -16.91 -13.67 5.18
C LEU A 267 -16.94 -15.15 4.78
N GLU A 268 -16.05 -15.62 3.91
CA GLU A 268 -16.08 -16.99 3.41
C GLU A 268 -14.94 -17.83 4.06
N PRO A 269 -15.21 -18.87 4.87
CA PRO A 269 -14.16 -19.59 5.59
C PRO A 269 -13.44 -20.64 4.74
N GLU A 270 -12.14 -20.79 4.97
CA GLU A 270 -11.35 -21.97 4.58
C GLU A 270 -11.73 -23.19 5.44
N ILE A 271 -12.12 -24.28 4.80
CA ILE A 271 -12.44 -25.56 5.44
C ILE A 271 -11.38 -26.58 5.07
N TYR A 272 -10.60 -27.00 6.07
CA TYR A 272 -9.45 -27.90 5.90
C TYR A 272 -9.54 -29.20 6.73
N SER A 273 -10.62 -29.39 7.50
CA SER A 273 -10.85 -30.60 8.29
C SER A 273 -12.33 -30.81 8.59
N PHE A 274 -12.71 -32.06 8.91
CA PHE A 274 -14.08 -32.39 9.34
C PHE A 274 -14.51 -31.61 10.57
N ARG A 275 -13.60 -31.43 11.55
CA ARG A 275 -13.90 -30.66 12.76
C ARG A 275 -14.32 -29.23 12.43
N VAL A 276 -13.59 -28.56 11.55
CA VAL A 276 -13.91 -27.19 11.12
C VAL A 276 -15.24 -27.16 10.36
N LEU A 277 -15.45 -28.12 9.45
CA LEU A 277 -16.70 -28.23 8.68
C LEU A 277 -17.92 -28.41 9.59
N ASP A 278 -17.87 -29.35 10.54
CA ASP A 278 -18.98 -29.67 11.42
C ASP A 278 -19.29 -28.50 12.37
N LEU A 279 -18.28 -27.95 13.05
CA LEU A 279 -18.47 -26.85 14.00
C LEU A 279 -18.91 -25.55 13.31
N PHE A 280 -18.38 -25.25 12.11
CA PHE A 280 -18.83 -24.10 11.35
C PHE A 280 -20.27 -24.28 10.88
N TYR A 281 -20.64 -25.47 10.41
CA TYR A 281 -22.01 -25.76 10.01
C TYR A 281 -23.00 -25.62 11.17
N GLU A 282 -22.64 -26.08 12.38
CA GLU A 282 -23.46 -25.84 13.58
C GLU A 282 -23.69 -24.34 13.84
N ALA A 283 -22.68 -23.49 13.62
CA ALA A 283 -22.81 -22.05 13.76
C ALA A 283 -23.76 -21.46 12.70
N VAL A 284 -23.66 -21.90 11.44
CA VAL A 284 -24.58 -21.52 10.34
C VAL A 284 -26.03 -21.90 10.66
N GLN A 285 -26.25 -23.08 11.23
CA GLN A 285 -27.58 -23.51 11.65
C GLN A 285 -28.14 -22.63 12.78
N LYS A 286 -27.31 -22.31 13.79
CA LYS A 286 -27.70 -21.46 14.92
C LYS A 286 -27.97 -20.01 14.52
N SER A 287 -27.29 -19.49 13.50
CA SER A 287 -27.49 -18.12 13.02
C SER A 287 -28.79 -17.93 12.24
N GLY A 288 -29.49 -19.02 11.89
CA GLY A 288 -30.70 -18.97 11.08
C GLY A 288 -30.45 -18.60 9.61
N TYR A 289 -29.23 -18.82 9.11
CA TYR A 289 -28.89 -18.51 7.72
C TYR A 289 -29.67 -19.44 6.78
N ASP A 290 -30.47 -18.85 5.88
CA ASP A 290 -31.51 -19.53 5.10
C ASP A 290 -31.02 -20.07 3.75
N LYS A 291 -29.88 -19.58 3.26
CA LYS A 291 -29.24 -19.99 2.00
C LYS A 291 -28.10 -20.98 2.24
N LYS A 292 -27.55 -21.54 1.16
CA LYS A 292 -26.30 -22.33 1.25
C LYS A 292 -25.12 -21.39 1.51
N TYR A 293 -24.51 -21.47 2.70
CA TYR A 293 -23.40 -20.60 3.08
C TYR A 293 -22.14 -20.92 2.25
N PRO A 294 -21.46 -19.94 1.64
CA PRO A 294 -20.25 -20.17 0.83
C PRO A 294 -19.06 -20.61 1.69
N ILE A 295 -18.39 -21.69 1.28
CA ILE A 295 -17.18 -22.22 1.93
C ILE A 295 -16.10 -22.57 0.91
N HIS A 296 -14.83 -22.60 1.33
CA HIS A 296 -13.70 -22.94 0.47
C HIS A 296 -12.99 -24.19 0.96
N ILE A 297 -12.99 -25.25 0.17
CA ILE A 297 -12.36 -26.53 0.54
C ILE A 297 -10.87 -26.49 0.23
N LYS A 298 -10.05 -26.77 1.23
CA LYS A 298 -8.60 -26.90 1.05
C LYS A 298 -8.20 -28.37 0.89
N LEU A 299 -7.43 -28.64 -0.15
CA LEU A 299 -6.88 -29.94 -0.46
C LEU A 299 -5.40 -29.98 -0.10
N GLU A 300 -4.97 -31.05 0.54
CA GLU A 300 -3.56 -31.31 0.85
C GLU A 300 -2.90 -32.03 -0.33
N THR A 301 -1.84 -31.44 -0.87
CA THR A 301 -1.16 -31.92 -2.10
C THR A 301 0.34 -32.11 -1.92
N GLY A 302 0.88 -31.83 -0.73
CA GLY A 302 2.30 -32.01 -0.40
C GLY A 302 2.89 -30.96 0.55
N MET A 303 2.18 -29.88 0.87
CA MET A 303 2.69 -28.85 1.79
C MET A 303 2.65 -29.32 3.26
N HIS A 304 1.80 -30.30 3.58
CA HIS A 304 1.62 -30.87 4.92
C HIS A 304 1.30 -29.82 5.99
N ARG A 305 0.57 -28.78 5.61
CA ARG A 305 0.15 -27.70 6.52
C ARG A 305 -1.28 -27.87 6.96
N LEU A 306 -2.21 -27.86 6.00
CA LEU A 306 -3.66 -27.96 6.21
C LEU A 306 -4.31 -28.43 4.91
N GLY A 307 -5.37 -29.24 5.03
CA GLY A 307 -6.23 -29.64 3.90
C GLY A 307 -6.64 -31.11 3.98
N PHE A 308 -7.69 -31.46 3.26
CA PHE A 308 -8.17 -32.83 3.13
C PHE A 308 -7.25 -33.63 2.20
N LYS A 309 -6.97 -34.87 2.59
CA LYS A 309 -6.20 -35.83 1.80
C LYS A 309 -7.10 -36.66 0.89
N ASP A 310 -6.49 -37.30 -0.11
CA ASP A 310 -7.18 -38.13 -1.12
C ASP A 310 -8.13 -39.18 -0.49
N PHE A 311 -7.68 -39.89 0.55
CA PHE A 311 -8.50 -40.92 1.22
C PHE A 311 -9.70 -40.36 2.03
N GLU A 312 -9.80 -39.04 2.20
CA GLU A 312 -10.88 -38.39 2.95
C GLU A 312 -12.00 -37.88 2.03
N LEU A 313 -11.80 -37.88 0.70
CA LEU A 313 -12.69 -37.20 -0.25
C LEU A 313 -14.08 -37.83 -0.34
N ASP A 314 -14.18 -39.16 -0.22
CA ASP A 314 -15.48 -39.85 -0.19
C ASP A 314 -16.34 -39.36 0.97
N ARG A 315 -15.79 -39.47 2.19
CA ARG A 315 -16.45 -39.00 3.41
C ARG A 315 -16.75 -37.51 3.33
N LEU A 316 -15.85 -36.70 2.78
CA LEU A 316 -16.07 -35.26 2.60
C LEU A 316 -17.26 -34.98 1.70
N SER A 317 -17.33 -35.64 0.53
CA SER A 317 -18.44 -35.45 -0.42
C SER A 317 -19.79 -35.85 0.17
N GLU A 318 -19.85 -36.98 0.88
CA GLU A 318 -21.05 -37.42 1.61
C GLU A 318 -21.46 -36.39 2.67
N THR A 319 -20.49 -35.92 3.46
CA THR A 319 -20.73 -34.94 4.53
C THR A 319 -21.24 -33.61 3.97
N LEU A 320 -20.68 -33.15 2.85
CA LEU A 320 -21.11 -31.91 2.18
C LEU A 320 -22.53 -32.03 1.60
N SER A 321 -22.91 -33.20 1.10
CA SER A 321 -24.26 -33.43 0.55
C SER A 321 -25.38 -33.27 1.60
N GLN A 322 -25.05 -33.48 2.88
CA GLN A 322 -25.98 -33.43 4.00
C GLN A 322 -26.05 -32.05 4.68
N LYS A 323 -25.19 -31.10 4.29
CA LYS A 323 -25.06 -29.79 4.93
C LYS A 323 -25.53 -28.67 4.00
N ASN A 324 -26.24 -27.68 4.56
CA ASN A 324 -26.68 -26.47 3.83
C ASN A 324 -25.52 -25.49 3.58
N VAL A 325 -24.47 -25.94 2.90
CA VAL A 325 -23.29 -25.15 2.50
C VAL A 325 -23.09 -25.23 0.98
N LYS A 326 -22.41 -24.25 0.41
CA LYS A 326 -22.01 -24.22 -1.00
C LYS A 326 -20.50 -24.19 -1.06
N VAL A 327 -19.89 -25.18 -1.72
CA VAL A 327 -18.45 -25.16 -2.03
C VAL A 327 -18.25 -24.10 -3.10
N GLN A 328 -17.80 -22.92 -2.68
CA GLN A 328 -17.57 -21.78 -3.55
C GLN A 328 -16.25 -21.94 -4.31
N SER A 329 -15.22 -22.46 -3.64
CA SER A 329 -13.99 -22.88 -4.31
C SER A 329 -13.33 -24.12 -3.69
N MET A 330 -12.44 -24.72 -4.45
CA MET A 330 -11.48 -25.74 -4.01
C MET A 330 -10.07 -25.27 -4.31
N PHE A 331 -9.15 -25.43 -3.36
CA PHE A 331 -7.80 -24.93 -3.54
C PHE A 331 -6.73 -25.71 -2.80
N SER A 332 -5.49 -25.50 -3.21
CA SER A 332 -4.31 -25.94 -2.47
C SER A 332 -3.21 -24.87 -2.53
N HIS A 333 -2.03 -25.15 -1.97
CA HIS A 333 -0.89 -24.25 -1.94
C HIS A 333 0.39 -24.96 -2.39
N LEU A 334 1.07 -24.38 -3.38
CA LEU A 334 2.37 -24.86 -3.83
C LEU A 334 3.44 -24.52 -2.80
N SER A 335 4.31 -25.49 -2.50
CA SER A 335 5.38 -25.32 -1.51
C SER A 335 6.60 -24.62 -2.08
N SER A 336 6.97 -24.95 -3.32
CA SER A 336 8.29 -24.62 -3.88
C SER A 336 8.19 -24.11 -5.32
N SER A 337 7.11 -23.39 -5.65
CA SER A 337 6.87 -22.88 -7.01
C SER A 337 7.86 -21.79 -7.46
N ASP A 338 8.61 -21.24 -6.53
CA ASP A 338 9.71 -20.28 -6.70
C ASP A 338 11.10 -20.93 -6.82
N MET A 339 11.20 -22.25 -6.68
CA MET A 339 12.45 -23.01 -6.73
C MET A 339 12.50 -23.89 -8.00
N PRO A 340 13.27 -23.51 -9.04
CA PRO A 340 13.39 -24.30 -10.28
C PRO A 340 13.86 -25.75 -10.06
N GLU A 341 14.71 -25.99 -9.06
CA GLU A 341 15.20 -27.31 -8.66
C GLU A 341 14.09 -28.23 -8.12
N GLU A 342 13.02 -27.67 -7.55
CA GLU A 342 11.87 -28.41 -6.98
C GLU A 342 10.70 -28.54 -7.98
N LYS A 343 10.97 -28.36 -9.28
CA LYS A 343 9.95 -28.40 -10.33
C LYS A 343 9.17 -29.72 -10.34
N GLU A 344 9.85 -30.86 -10.19
CA GLU A 344 9.20 -32.18 -10.19
C GLU A 344 8.22 -32.32 -9.02
N PHE A 345 8.60 -31.85 -7.84
CA PHE A 345 7.72 -31.84 -6.66
C PHE A 345 6.49 -30.97 -6.91
N THR A 346 6.69 -29.77 -7.44
CA THR A 346 5.60 -28.84 -7.75
C THR A 346 4.62 -29.42 -8.78
N LEU A 347 5.11 -30.08 -9.83
CA LEU A 347 4.26 -30.77 -10.81
C LEU A 347 3.44 -31.90 -10.19
N LYS A 348 4.01 -32.67 -9.25
CA LYS A 348 3.25 -33.68 -8.48
C LYS A 348 2.14 -33.04 -7.63
N GLN A 349 2.40 -31.90 -6.99
CA GLN A 349 1.34 -31.18 -6.26
C GLN A 349 0.18 -30.77 -7.18
N LEU A 350 0.51 -30.30 -8.39
CA LEU A 350 -0.48 -29.88 -9.40
C LEU A 350 -1.29 -31.08 -9.91
N GLU A 351 -0.66 -32.23 -10.14
CA GLU A 351 -1.34 -33.47 -10.54
C GLU A 351 -2.32 -33.95 -9.46
N ILE A 352 -1.88 -33.99 -8.19
CA ILE A 352 -2.74 -34.38 -7.06
C ILE A 352 -3.92 -33.40 -6.93
N PHE A 353 -3.68 -32.10 -7.12
CA PHE A 353 -4.75 -31.11 -7.08
C PHE A 353 -5.78 -31.33 -8.19
N GLU A 354 -5.35 -31.54 -9.43
CA GLU A 354 -6.25 -31.80 -10.55
C GLU A 354 -7.08 -33.05 -10.29
N LYS A 355 -6.44 -34.15 -9.90
CA LYS A 355 -7.13 -35.41 -9.56
C LYS A 355 -8.20 -35.19 -8.48
N ASN A 356 -7.82 -34.64 -7.34
CA ASN A 356 -8.68 -34.55 -6.16
C ASN A 356 -9.81 -33.52 -6.34
N SER A 357 -9.51 -32.38 -6.97
CA SER A 357 -10.51 -31.34 -7.23
C SER A 357 -11.50 -31.75 -8.32
N SER A 358 -11.07 -32.48 -9.36
CA SER A 358 -11.96 -33.03 -10.38
C SER A 358 -12.86 -34.12 -9.81
N TYR A 359 -12.33 -34.99 -8.95
CA TYR A 359 -13.12 -35.98 -8.22
C TYR A 359 -14.25 -35.34 -7.39
N LEU A 360 -13.92 -34.33 -6.57
CA LEU A 360 -14.93 -33.62 -5.79
C LEU A 360 -15.93 -32.86 -6.66
N THR A 361 -15.49 -32.26 -7.77
CA THR A 361 -16.38 -31.58 -8.73
C THR A 361 -17.48 -32.53 -9.22
N GLU A 362 -17.09 -33.75 -9.63
CA GLU A 362 -18.03 -34.77 -10.09
C GLU A 362 -19.03 -35.15 -8.98
N LYS A 363 -18.55 -35.40 -7.76
CA LYS A 363 -19.41 -35.77 -6.62
C LYS A 363 -20.35 -34.65 -6.18
N LEU A 364 -19.95 -33.39 -6.32
CA LEU A 364 -20.77 -32.23 -5.97
C LEU A 364 -21.88 -31.99 -7.00
N GLY A 365 -21.73 -32.43 -8.24
CA GLY A 365 -22.69 -32.22 -9.32
C GLY A 365 -22.74 -30.79 -9.87
N TYR A 366 -21.77 -29.95 -9.50
CA TYR A 366 -21.54 -28.61 -10.04
C TYR A 366 -20.05 -28.29 -9.97
N ALA A 367 -19.60 -27.22 -10.63
CA ALA A 367 -18.19 -26.82 -10.69
C ALA A 367 -17.88 -25.63 -9.76
N PRO A 368 -17.27 -25.86 -8.58
CA PRO A 368 -16.66 -24.78 -7.78
C PRO A 368 -15.46 -24.15 -8.50
N ILE A 369 -15.11 -22.92 -8.12
CA ILE A 369 -13.87 -22.26 -8.56
C ILE A 369 -12.67 -23.10 -8.12
N ARG A 370 -11.71 -23.37 -8.99
CA ARG A 370 -10.45 -24.05 -8.63
C ARG A 370 -9.28 -23.09 -8.69
N HIS A 371 -8.41 -23.14 -7.67
CA HIS A 371 -7.21 -22.29 -7.64
C HIS A 371 -6.05 -22.92 -6.85
N ILE A 372 -4.82 -22.82 -7.37
CA ILE A 372 -3.63 -23.37 -6.68
C ILE A 372 -2.41 -22.46 -6.77
N LEU A 373 -2.30 -21.65 -7.84
CA LEU A 373 -1.13 -20.81 -8.07
C LEU A 373 -1.04 -19.64 -7.07
N ASN A 374 0.11 -19.54 -6.41
CA ASN A 374 0.60 -18.33 -5.75
C ASN A 374 1.34 -17.43 -6.77
N SER A 375 1.96 -16.33 -6.35
CA SER A 375 2.67 -15.39 -7.26
C SER A 375 3.69 -16.09 -8.18
N ALA A 376 4.56 -16.94 -7.63
CA ALA A 376 5.53 -17.71 -8.44
C ALA A 376 4.86 -18.80 -9.29
N GLY A 377 3.74 -19.35 -8.84
CA GLY A 377 2.90 -20.25 -9.62
C GLY A 377 2.38 -19.59 -10.90
N ILE A 378 1.88 -18.35 -10.79
CA ILE A 378 1.33 -17.57 -11.92
C ILE A 378 2.37 -17.43 -13.04
N THR A 379 3.62 -17.19 -12.66
CA THR A 379 4.71 -16.97 -13.62
C THR A 379 5.24 -18.27 -14.21
N SER A 380 5.45 -19.28 -13.37
CA SER A 380 6.20 -20.48 -13.74
C SER A 380 5.32 -21.64 -14.24
N TYR A 381 4.03 -21.64 -13.90
CA TYR A 381 3.10 -22.75 -14.15
C TYR A 381 1.75 -22.26 -14.70
N LYS A 382 1.78 -21.28 -15.61
CA LYS A 382 0.60 -20.63 -16.20
C LYS A 382 -0.47 -21.57 -16.77
N ASP A 383 -0.06 -22.76 -17.24
CA ASP A 383 -0.99 -23.76 -17.78
C ASP A 383 -1.92 -24.36 -16.71
N HIS A 384 -1.57 -24.18 -15.42
CA HIS A 384 -2.31 -24.66 -14.25
C HIS A 384 -3.03 -23.54 -13.47
N GLN A 385 -3.37 -22.44 -14.14
CA GLN A 385 -4.05 -21.31 -13.48
C GLN A 385 -5.50 -21.60 -13.05
N HIS A 386 -6.13 -22.62 -13.64
CA HIS A 386 -7.55 -22.97 -13.44
C HIS A 386 -8.48 -21.74 -13.53
N ASP A 387 -9.40 -21.58 -12.56
CA ASP A 387 -10.45 -20.57 -12.59
C ASP A 387 -10.05 -19.29 -11.85
N MET A 388 -9.11 -19.38 -10.90
CA MET A 388 -8.61 -18.25 -10.12
C MET A 388 -7.14 -18.45 -9.72
N VAL A 389 -6.40 -17.36 -9.56
CA VAL A 389 -5.04 -17.36 -8.99
C VAL A 389 -4.95 -16.46 -7.77
N ARG A 390 -3.94 -16.66 -6.92
CA ARG A 390 -3.74 -15.86 -5.69
C ARG A 390 -2.43 -15.07 -5.79
N ILE A 391 -2.52 -13.75 -5.81
CA ILE A 391 -1.37 -12.86 -5.85
C ILE A 391 -1.05 -12.32 -4.44
N GLY A 392 0.21 -12.45 -4.04
CA GLY A 392 0.77 -11.88 -2.81
C GLY A 392 1.99 -11.03 -3.17
N ILE A 393 3.19 -11.60 -3.06
CA ILE A 393 4.46 -10.89 -3.29
C ILE A 393 4.58 -10.29 -4.69
N GLY A 394 3.95 -10.92 -5.69
CA GLY A 394 3.96 -10.41 -7.06
C GLY A 394 3.34 -9.02 -7.15
N MET A 395 2.31 -8.74 -6.33
CA MET A 395 1.71 -7.41 -6.21
C MET A 395 2.67 -6.39 -5.61
N LEU A 396 3.55 -6.83 -4.70
CA LEU A 396 4.58 -6.00 -4.04
C LEU A 396 5.81 -5.75 -4.92
N GLY A 397 5.83 -6.33 -6.12
CA GLY A 397 6.86 -6.08 -7.12
C GLY A 397 8.03 -7.04 -7.07
N GLU A 398 7.86 -8.24 -6.50
CA GLU A 398 8.93 -9.24 -6.44
C GLU A 398 8.60 -10.51 -7.21
N SER A 399 9.64 -11.05 -7.86
CA SER A 399 9.64 -12.32 -8.56
C SER A 399 10.99 -13.01 -8.39
N ALA A 400 10.96 -14.35 -8.34
CA ALA A 400 12.17 -15.17 -8.44
C ALA A 400 12.74 -15.20 -9.87
N ASP A 401 11.88 -14.97 -10.87
CA ASP A 401 12.27 -14.88 -12.29
C ASP A 401 12.89 -13.50 -12.60
N PRO A 402 14.16 -13.43 -13.02
CA PRO A 402 14.84 -12.16 -13.31
C PRO A 402 14.22 -11.33 -14.45
N GLU A 403 13.65 -11.98 -15.47
CA GLU A 403 13.03 -11.26 -16.59
C GLU A 403 11.71 -10.64 -16.17
N ILE A 404 10.93 -11.36 -15.36
CA ILE A 404 9.71 -10.82 -14.77
C ILE A 404 10.03 -9.73 -13.76
N GLN A 405 11.07 -9.90 -12.95
CA GLN A 405 11.47 -8.90 -11.96
C GLN A 405 11.76 -7.52 -12.60
N LYS A 406 12.28 -7.48 -13.84
CA LYS A 406 12.50 -6.23 -14.59
C LYS A 406 11.21 -5.51 -14.98
N GLN A 407 10.11 -6.24 -15.08
CA GLN A 407 8.79 -5.69 -15.46
C GLN A 407 8.00 -5.19 -14.24
N LEU A 408 8.39 -5.62 -13.04
CA LEU A 408 7.71 -5.24 -11.80
C LEU A 408 8.26 -3.93 -11.22
N ARG A 409 7.39 -3.18 -10.54
CA ARG A 409 7.71 -1.91 -9.90
C ARG A 409 7.78 -2.09 -8.38
N SER A 410 8.76 -1.44 -7.75
CA SER A 410 8.83 -1.34 -6.29
C SER A 410 7.60 -0.63 -5.76
N VAL A 411 6.92 -1.24 -4.80
CA VAL A 411 5.70 -0.70 -4.18
C VAL A 411 6.00 0.17 -2.96
N VAL A 412 7.11 -0.08 -2.28
CA VAL A 412 7.35 0.46 -0.94
C VAL A 412 8.63 1.26 -0.86
N SER A 413 8.58 2.36 -0.11
CA SER A 413 9.76 3.15 0.25
C SER A 413 9.73 3.51 1.72
N PHE A 414 10.66 2.96 2.51
CA PHE A 414 10.81 3.36 3.91
C PHE A 414 11.84 4.49 4.01
N LYS A 415 11.38 5.67 4.43
CA LYS A 415 12.15 6.91 4.46
C LYS A 415 12.15 7.51 5.85
N THR A 416 13.20 8.27 6.12
CA THR A 416 13.36 9.10 7.30
C THR A 416 14.27 10.28 6.95
N VAL A 417 14.70 11.06 7.94
CA VAL A 417 15.58 12.21 7.78
C VAL A 417 16.78 12.13 8.72
N ILE A 418 17.84 12.88 8.41
CA ILE A 418 18.96 13.07 9.33
C ILE A 418 18.55 14.03 10.44
N SER A 419 18.53 13.55 11.68
CA SER A 419 18.25 14.39 12.86
C SER A 419 19.45 15.22 13.27
N GLN A 420 20.64 14.63 13.26
CA GLN A 420 21.87 15.30 13.70
C GLN A 420 23.08 14.72 13.00
N ILE A 421 24.07 15.57 12.69
CA ILE A 421 25.41 15.12 12.26
C ILE A 421 26.45 15.55 13.28
N SER A 422 27.23 14.59 13.77
CA SER A 422 28.31 14.82 14.72
C SER A 422 29.62 14.24 14.19
N THR A 423 30.73 14.92 14.48
CA THR A 423 32.07 14.36 14.29
C THR A 423 32.40 13.48 15.49
N VAL A 424 32.84 12.25 15.23
CA VAL A 424 33.36 11.31 16.23
C VAL A 424 34.85 11.21 16.02
N GLU A 425 35.64 11.59 17.03
CA GLU A 425 37.09 11.65 16.94
C GLU A 425 37.72 10.24 16.92
N ASN A 426 38.97 10.16 16.46
CA ASN A 426 39.70 8.90 16.45
C ASN A 426 39.76 8.27 17.86
N GLY A 427 39.38 7.00 17.98
CA GLY A 427 39.35 6.24 19.24
C GLY A 427 38.06 6.40 20.04
N GLU A 428 37.19 7.35 19.68
CA GLU A 428 35.85 7.46 20.25
C GLU A 428 34.92 6.36 19.72
N SER A 429 33.73 6.25 20.33
CA SER A 429 32.83 5.12 20.07
C SER A 429 31.38 5.55 19.97
N VAL A 430 30.58 4.77 19.24
CA VAL A 430 29.17 5.09 18.94
C VAL A 430 28.22 4.02 19.51
N GLY A 431 27.14 4.50 20.14
CA GLY A 431 25.99 3.70 20.56
C GLY A 431 26.24 2.79 21.77
N TYR A 432 25.22 1.98 22.10
CA TYR A 432 25.27 1.06 23.23
C TYR A 432 26.44 0.08 23.14
N SER A 433 27.02 -0.24 24.29
CA SER A 433 28.18 -1.13 24.43
C SER A 433 29.44 -0.67 23.69
N ARG A 434 29.47 0.58 23.21
CA ARG A 434 30.61 1.15 22.46
C ARG A 434 31.04 0.24 21.30
N LYS A 435 30.05 -0.36 20.63
CA LYS A 435 30.28 -1.48 19.69
C LYS A 435 31.03 -1.05 18.43
N TYR A 436 30.81 0.19 17.99
CA TYR A 436 31.60 0.83 16.96
C TYR A 436 32.65 1.72 17.60
N LYS A 437 33.88 1.67 17.09
CA LYS A 437 34.98 2.58 17.41
C LYS A 437 35.48 3.21 16.12
N ALA A 438 35.65 4.53 16.13
CA ALA A 438 36.22 5.25 15.00
C ALA A 438 37.74 5.08 14.98
N ASP A 439 38.30 4.88 13.79
CA ASP A 439 39.74 4.75 13.49
C ASP A 439 40.35 6.05 12.91
N HIS A 440 39.50 7.00 12.52
CA HIS A 440 39.84 8.37 12.15
C HIS A 440 38.65 9.30 12.47
N PRO A 441 38.84 10.64 12.47
CA PRO A 441 37.72 11.57 12.64
C PRO A 441 36.62 11.27 11.60
N THR A 442 35.47 10.79 12.07
CA THR A 442 34.41 10.25 11.22
C THR A 442 33.13 11.05 11.41
N ARG A 443 32.48 11.44 10.32
CA ARG A 443 31.13 12.03 10.38
C ARG A 443 30.05 10.96 10.57
N ILE A 444 29.32 11.04 11.67
CA ILE A 444 28.22 10.14 12.01
C ILE A 444 26.91 10.91 12.01
N ALA A 445 25.92 10.40 11.28
CA ALA A 445 24.56 10.93 11.28
C ALA A 445 23.65 10.07 12.15
N THR A 446 22.81 10.69 12.96
CA THR A 446 21.75 10.04 13.73
C THR A 446 20.42 10.19 12.99
N ILE A 447 19.66 9.10 12.90
CA ILE A 447 18.33 9.07 12.26
C ILE A 447 17.26 8.53 13.23
N PRO A 448 16.02 9.03 13.17
CA PRO A 448 14.93 8.71 14.12
C PRO A 448 14.19 7.44 13.70
N VAL A 449 14.94 6.35 13.57
CA VAL A 449 14.42 5.01 13.30
C VAL A 449 15.22 3.99 14.11
N GLY A 450 14.54 3.12 14.85
CA GLY A 450 15.17 2.08 15.65
C GLY A 450 14.41 0.75 15.62
N TYR A 451 14.73 -0.13 16.56
CA TYR A 451 14.15 -1.48 16.56
C TYR A 451 12.66 -1.51 16.92
N ALA A 452 12.13 -0.51 17.61
CA ALA A 452 10.69 -0.43 17.88
C ALA A 452 9.90 0.07 16.65
N ASP A 453 10.57 0.58 15.60
CA ASP A 453 9.98 0.86 14.28
C ASP A 453 9.93 -0.37 13.38
N GLY A 454 10.59 -1.46 13.78
CA GLY A 454 10.69 -2.69 13.00
C GLY A 454 12.07 -2.95 12.40
N ILE A 455 13.10 -2.16 12.73
CA ILE A 455 14.47 -2.42 12.26
C ILE A 455 15.16 -3.48 13.15
N PRO A 456 15.53 -4.66 12.64
CA PRO A 456 16.13 -5.68 13.48
C PRO A 456 17.47 -5.23 14.05
N ARG A 457 17.64 -5.31 15.37
CA ARG A 457 18.90 -4.90 16.05
C ARG A 457 20.15 -5.61 15.51
N LEU A 458 19.97 -6.78 14.89
CA LEU A 458 21.04 -7.60 14.31
C LEU A 458 21.77 -6.94 13.13
N ILE A 459 21.13 -6.00 12.42
CA ILE A 459 21.74 -5.34 11.24
C ILE A 459 22.64 -4.15 11.62
N GLY A 460 22.74 -3.84 12.91
CA GLY A 460 23.63 -2.80 13.41
C GLY A 460 25.11 -3.17 13.25
N ASN A 461 25.98 -2.18 13.43
CA ASN A 461 27.42 -2.32 13.46
C ASN A 461 28.02 -2.95 12.18
N GLN A 462 27.77 -2.27 11.07
CA GLN A 462 28.28 -2.49 9.71
C GLN A 462 27.71 -3.73 9.00
N VAL A 463 26.70 -4.38 9.57
CA VAL A 463 26.00 -5.49 8.92
C VAL A 463 25.05 -4.97 7.84
N GLY A 464 24.28 -3.93 8.14
CA GLY A 464 23.34 -3.29 7.24
C GLY A 464 23.79 -1.91 6.77
N ASN A 465 23.18 -1.46 5.67
CA ASN A 465 23.38 -0.14 5.09
C ASN A 465 22.02 0.52 4.83
N VAL A 466 22.00 1.86 4.80
CA VAL A 466 20.88 2.67 4.31
C VAL A 466 21.34 3.60 3.19
N GLY A 467 20.42 4.21 2.45
CA GLY A 467 20.74 5.14 1.36
C GLY A 467 20.66 6.61 1.78
N VAL A 468 21.70 7.39 1.49
CA VAL A 468 21.72 8.86 1.58
C VAL A 468 22.24 9.41 0.26
N ASN A 469 21.49 10.30 -0.42
CA ASN A 469 21.87 10.83 -1.74
C ASN A 469 22.28 9.73 -2.75
N LYS A 470 21.53 8.62 -2.80
CA LYS A 470 21.82 7.42 -3.63
C LYS A 470 23.14 6.69 -3.33
N THR A 471 23.80 7.04 -2.23
CA THR A 471 25.03 6.40 -1.73
C THR A 471 24.70 5.58 -0.49
N LEU A 472 25.29 4.39 -0.35
CA LEU A 472 25.07 3.56 0.83
C LEU A 472 25.90 4.08 2.01
N ALA A 473 25.24 4.24 3.14
CA ALA A 473 25.80 4.61 4.44
C ALA A 473 25.70 3.39 5.38
N PRO A 474 26.81 2.85 5.91
CA PRO A 474 26.75 1.72 6.81
C PRO A 474 26.19 2.13 8.17
N ILE A 475 25.35 1.27 8.74
CA ILE A 475 24.80 1.45 10.10
C ILE A 475 25.91 1.19 11.10
N VAL A 476 26.24 2.14 11.97
CA VAL A 476 27.32 2.00 12.96
C VAL A 476 26.78 1.88 14.38
N GLY A 477 27.49 1.10 15.20
CA GLY A 477 27.09 0.82 16.58
C GLY A 477 25.85 -0.07 16.66
N ASN A 478 25.35 -0.26 17.88
CA ASN A 478 24.10 -0.98 18.07
C ASN A 478 22.90 -0.08 17.73
N ILE A 479 21.89 -0.64 17.06
CA ILE A 479 20.59 0.01 16.84
C ILE A 479 19.90 0.20 18.20
N CYS A 480 19.43 1.42 18.46
CA CYS A 480 18.69 1.78 19.66
C CYS A 480 17.17 1.60 19.43
N MET A 481 16.36 1.84 20.46
CA MET A 481 14.91 1.65 20.39
C MET A 481 14.25 2.51 19.31
N ASP A 482 14.64 3.78 19.25
CA ASP A 482 13.99 4.80 18.41
C ASP A 482 14.95 5.50 17.45
N MET A 483 16.24 5.18 17.50
CA MET A 483 17.27 5.81 16.70
C MET A 483 18.35 4.82 16.26
N MET A 484 19.00 5.13 15.16
CA MET A 484 20.22 4.46 14.73
C MET A 484 21.20 5.47 14.14
N MET A 485 22.48 5.09 14.12
CA MET A 485 23.56 5.92 13.64
C MET A 485 24.12 5.33 12.36
N ILE A 486 24.47 6.19 11.41
CA ILE A 486 25.01 5.81 10.10
C ILE A 486 26.28 6.60 9.83
N ASN A 487 27.28 5.96 9.25
CA ASN A 487 28.52 6.63 8.86
C ASN A 487 28.29 7.32 7.50
N VAL A 488 28.46 8.64 7.49
CA VAL A 488 28.27 9.52 6.32
C VAL A 488 29.57 10.19 5.88
N ASP A 489 30.70 9.69 6.35
CA ASP A 489 32.03 10.27 6.14
C ASP A 489 32.38 10.39 4.65
N ASN A 490 32.04 9.34 3.88
CA ASN A 490 32.27 9.28 2.44
C ASN A 490 31.15 9.90 1.60
N ILE A 491 30.18 10.59 2.21
CA ILE A 491 29.02 11.16 1.51
C ILE A 491 29.14 12.70 1.50
N PRO A 492 29.40 13.31 0.33
CA PRO A 492 29.63 14.74 0.23
C PRO A 492 28.33 15.53 0.44
N ASN A 493 28.46 16.72 1.02
CA ASN A 493 27.38 17.72 1.18
C ASN A 493 26.13 17.26 1.96
N VAL A 494 26.23 16.19 2.76
CA VAL A 494 25.14 15.73 3.64
C VAL A 494 24.89 16.72 4.76
N LYS A 495 23.61 17.05 5.00
CA LYS A 495 23.12 17.99 6.01
C LYS A 495 22.02 17.37 6.88
N GLU A 496 21.80 17.96 8.05
CA GLU A 496 20.62 17.69 8.87
C GLU A 496 19.35 18.04 8.09
N GLY A 497 18.31 17.21 8.22
CA GLY A 497 17.10 17.27 7.42
C GLY A 497 17.17 16.56 6.07
N ASP A 498 18.35 16.13 5.60
CA ASP A 498 18.44 15.35 4.36
C ASP A 498 17.71 14.01 4.49
N MET A 499 17.06 13.59 3.40
CA MET A 499 16.30 12.36 3.34
C MET A 499 17.22 11.13 3.35
N VAL A 500 16.86 10.15 4.18
CA VAL A 500 17.48 8.83 4.25
C VAL A 500 16.47 7.78 3.81
N THR A 501 16.88 6.91 2.88
CA THR A 501 16.09 5.76 2.44
C THR A 501 16.58 4.53 3.19
N VAL A 502 15.77 4.00 4.10
CA VAL A 502 16.08 2.74 4.80
C VAL A 502 16.05 1.58 3.80
N PHE A 503 15.01 1.52 2.95
CA PHE A 503 14.96 0.65 1.78
C PHE A 503 13.98 1.19 0.73
N ASN A 504 14.33 1.03 -0.55
CA ASN A 504 13.48 1.16 -1.75
C ASN A 504 14.28 0.72 -2.97
N ALA A 505 15.14 1.60 -3.49
CA ALA A 505 16.03 1.34 -4.63
C ALA A 505 17.46 1.03 -4.19
N LYS A 506 17.99 1.75 -3.19
CA LYS A 506 19.34 1.52 -2.66
C LYS A 506 19.41 1.84 -1.14
N PRO A 507 19.48 0.82 -0.27
CA PRO A 507 19.33 -0.59 -0.62
C PRO A 507 17.90 -0.86 -1.12
N SER A 508 17.76 -1.88 -1.96
CA SER A 508 16.46 -2.48 -2.27
C SER A 508 15.89 -3.18 -1.04
N LEU A 509 14.57 -3.40 -1.03
CA LEU A 509 13.93 -4.19 0.04
C LEU A 509 14.54 -5.60 0.14
N LYS A 510 14.88 -6.22 -0.99
CA LYS A 510 15.54 -7.53 -1.04
C LYS A 510 16.95 -7.51 -0.44
N GLU A 511 17.76 -6.50 -0.75
CA GLU A 511 19.08 -6.32 -0.11
C GLU A 511 18.95 -6.09 1.40
N PHE A 512 17.97 -5.28 1.81
CA PHE A 512 17.69 -5.02 3.22
C PHE A 512 17.26 -6.30 3.96
N ALA A 513 16.38 -7.10 3.37
CA ALA A 513 16.00 -8.41 3.90
C ALA A 513 17.21 -9.36 4.00
N GLY A 514 18.13 -9.29 3.04
CA GLY A 514 19.42 -9.97 3.09
C GLY A 514 20.27 -9.59 4.30
N TYR A 515 20.36 -8.29 4.64
CA TYR A 515 21.02 -7.85 5.88
C TYR A 515 20.35 -8.44 7.12
N CYS A 516 19.01 -8.49 7.12
CA CYS A 516 18.19 -9.06 8.18
C CYS A 516 18.25 -10.60 8.26
N LYS A 517 18.86 -11.28 7.26
CA LYS A 517 18.87 -12.74 7.10
C LYS A 517 17.46 -13.34 7.01
N THR A 518 16.58 -12.67 6.27
CA THR A 518 15.21 -13.11 6.07
C THR A 518 14.68 -12.72 4.67
N ILE A 519 13.39 -12.94 4.45
CA ILE A 519 12.62 -12.56 3.27
C ILE A 519 11.96 -11.19 3.46
N THR A 520 11.65 -10.56 2.34
CA THR A 520 11.05 -9.23 2.24
C THR A 520 9.71 -9.09 2.96
N TYR A 521 8.89 -10.14 2.95
CA TYR A 521 7.64 -10.17 3.74
C TYR A 521 7.86 -9.94 5.22
N GLU A 522 8.84 -10.61 5.84
CA GLU A 522 9.08 -10.48 7.28
C GLU A 522 9.52 -9.05 7.61
N VAL A 523 10.35 -8.43 6.75
CA VAL A 523 10.74 -7.02 6.89
C VAL A 523 9.51 -6.12 6.92
N LEU A 524 8.61 -6.23 5.93
CA LEU A 524 7.45 -5.35 5.84
C LEU A 524 6.45 -5.57 6.98
N THR A 525 6.16 -6.82 7.34
CA THR A 525 5.27 -7.12 8.47
C THR A 525 5.85 -6.71 9.82
N SER A 526 7.17 -6.57 9.92
CA SER A 526 7.85 -6.10 11.14
C SER A 526 7.76 -4.59 11.32
N ILE A 527 7.43 -3.82 10.27
CA ILE A 527 7.34 -2.36 10.38
C ILE A 527 6.18 -2.00 11.30
N SER A 528 6.52 -1.41 12.44
CA SER A 528 5.57 -1.11 13.51
C SER A 528 4.46 -0.18 13.02
N PRO A 529 3.21 -0.36 13.45
CA PRO A 529 2.12 0.58 13.17
C PRO A 529 2.42 2.02 13.59
N ARG A 530 3.43 2.28 14.44
CA ARG A 530 3.86 3.64 14.80
C ARG A 530 4.46 4.43 13.62
N VAL A 531 5.07 3.74 12.66
CA VAL A 531 5.57 4.34 11.42
C VAL A 531 4.37 4.81 10.58
N LYS A 532 4.38 6.06 10.12
CA LYS A 532 3.30 6.59 9.29
C LYS A 532 3.31 5.92 7.93
N ARG A 533 2.14 5.47 7.43
CA ARG A 533 1.98 5.04 6.03
C ARG A 533 1.48 6.22 5.20
N ILE A 534 2.06 6.41 4.02
CA ILE A 534 1.61 7.40 3.04
C ILE A 534 1.30 6.67 1.75
N TYR A 535 0.08 6.82 1.23
CA TYR A 535 -0.33 6.18 -0.01
C TYR A 535 -0.22 7.19 -1.16
N ILE A 536 0.51 6.79 -2.19
CA ILE A 536 0.86 7.65 -3.33
C ILE A 536 0.22 7.09 -4.59
N LYS A 537 -0.34 8.00 -5.38
CA LYS A 537 -0.75 7.78 -6.76
C LYS A 537 0.01 8.76 -7.66
N ASP A 538 0.73 8.20 -8.62
CA ASP A 538 1.53 8.94 -9.62
C ASP A 538 0.74 9.28 -10.89
#